data_AF-A0A9P7F6U1-F1
#
_entry.id   AF-A0A9P7F6U1-F1
#
_cell.length_a   1.000
_cell.length_b   1.000
_cell.length_c   1.000
_cell.angle_alpha   90.00
_cell.angle_beta   90.00
_cell.angle_gamma   90.00
#
_symmetry.space_group_name_H-M   'P 1'
#
loop_
_entity.id
_entity.type
_entity.pdbx_description
1 polymer ?
#
loop_
_entity_poly.entity_id
_entity_poly.type
_entity_poly.pdbx_seq_one_letter_code
_entity_poly.pdbx_strand_id
1 'polypeptide(L)'
;MAKQRLKIGNDEDLARSIFKLTLEDRTEGRLEEGRITAESRCTLNDTFRAAREHSAEIHGEASDNYRKLFLLDIEMHACLQTVTDAVNQLHLADGQQVLGMLTAEYETMTTMQEEVRHMQVSSDACNEEFWHAILGTLEEMRLAVKSIMDVIAHRATNNDLDSAKIVDTGPCFKQRYHNANPAILLTMLIALILNVFGHVTHPWCNAVLGLLNLLLETTLRTSTCPTIPSDIHTIHKKFDLDPVTQTFATCTRCSCTYPPVPTRKKSPYPECCTHQRKGKGGKMWTPVRPYVIQDFNAFLAEMLSRPSIEEAMDRGMMMNEKYRMWNIKDGTVMQEILGADGKSFLDGLKRQDLRLA
;
A
#
# COMPACT_ATOMS: atom_id res chain seq x y z
N MET A 1 -62.15 -33.81 -5.95
CA MET A 1 -60.91 -34.12 -5.21
C MET A 1 -59.73 -33.51 -5.95
N ALA A 2 -59.31 -32.31 -5.55
CA ALA A 2 -58.22 -31.57 -6.17
C ALA A 2 -56.93 -31.81 -5.37
N LYS A 3 -55.90 -32.39 -6.01
CA LYS A 3 -54.55 -32.52 -5.45
C LYS A 3 -53.83 -31.20 -5.65
N GLN A 4 -53.68 -30.44 -4.58
CA GLN A 4 -52.90 -29.21 -4.53
C GLN A 4 -51.41 -29.59 -4.48
N ARG A 5 -50.71 -29.41 -5.61
CA ARG A 5 -49.24 -29.49 -5.65
C ARG A 5 -48.69 -28.24 -4.95
N LEU A 6 -48.12 -28.41 -3.77
CA LEU A 6 -47.27 -27.39 -3.16
C LEU A 6 -46.06 -27.17 -4.09
N LYS A 7 -45.91 -25.93 -4.55
CA LYS A 7 -44.70 -25.47 -5.24
C LYS A 7 -43.57 -25.43 -4.23
N ILE A 8 -42.58 -26.29 -4.42
CA ILE A 8 -41.26 -26.17 -3.80
C ILE A 8 -40.69 -24.84 -4.30
N GLY A 9 -40.58 -23.86 -3.40
CA GLY A 9 -39.91 -22.60 -3.66
C GLY A 9 -38.41 -22.87 -3.82
N ASN A 10 -37.81 -22.20 -4.81
CA ASN A 10 -36.48 -22.45 -5.34
C ASN A 10 -35.41 -22.19 -4.27
N ASP A 11 -34.66 -23.22 -3.84
CA ASP A 11 -33.43 -23.05 -3.04
C ASP A 11 -32.42 -22.12 -3.74
N GLU A 12 -32.53 -22.03 -5.07
CA GLU A 12 -31.80 -21.09 -5.91
C GLU A 12 -32.12 -19.62 -5.60
N ASP A 13 -33.34 -19.27 -5.17
CA ASP A 13 -33.72 -17.91 -4.83
C ASP A 13 -33.20 -17.50 -3.44
N LEU A 14 -33.10 -18.46 -2.51
CA LEU A 14 -32.46 -18.25 -1.20
C LEU A 14 -30.95 -18.10 -1.36
N ALA A 15 -30.31 -18.97 -2.14
CA ALA A 15 -28.90 -18.85 -2.48
C ALA A 15 -28.62 -17.51 -3.18
N ARG A 16 -29.42 -17.11 -4.19
CA ARG A 16 -29.28 -15.81 -4.86
C ARG A 16 -29.49 -14.63 -3.91
N SER A 17 -30.45 -14.70 -2.98
CA SER A 17 -30.66 -13.65 -1.98
C SER A 17 -29.46 -13.49 -1.04
N ILE A 18 -28.83 -14.59 -0.65
CA ILE A 18 -27.67 -14.60 0.23
C ILE A 18 -26.41 -14.10 -0.51
N PHE A 19 -26.17 -14.58 -1.74
CA PHE A 19 -25.04 -14.14 -2.56
C PHE A 19 -25.16 -12.67 -3.01
N LYS A 20 -26.38 -12.17 -3.20
CA LYS A 20 -26.65 -10.77 -3.52
C LYS A 20 -26.24 -9.82 -2.38
N LEU A 21 -26.42 -10.24 -1.12
CA LEU A 21 -25.97 -9.47 0.05
C LEU A 21 -24.43 -9.39 0.15
N THR A 22 -23.71 -10.45 -0.22
CA THR A 22 -22.24 -10.46 -0.18
C THR A 22 -21.56 -9.80 -1.38
N LEU A 23 -22.27 -9.67 -2.52
CA LEU A 23 -21.70 -9.12 -3.77
C LEU A 23 -22.13 -7.67 -4.05
N GLU A 24 -23.34 -7.23 -3.63
CA GLU A 24 -23.80 -5.85 -3.88
C GLU A 24 -23.22 -4.81 -2.91
N ASP A 25 -22.60 -5.23 -1.80
CA ASP A 25 -21.85 -4.32 -0.91
C ASP A 25 -20.51 -3.81 -1.51
N ARG A 26 -20.22 -4.18 -2.77
CA ARG A 26 -19.09 -3.64 -3.55
C ARG A 26 -19.43 -2.47 -4.46
N THR A 27 -20.70 -2.06 -4.61
CA THR A 27 -21.05 -0.90 -5.44
C THR A 27 -21.09 0.41 -4.64
N GLU A 28 -19.98 1.16 -4.73
CA GLU A 28 -19.86 2.63 -4.65
C GLU A 28 -20.90 3.36 -3.77
N GLY A 29 -21.01 2.97 -2.50
CA GLY A 29 -21.69 3.71 -1.46
C GLY A 29 -20.69 4.00 -0.35
N ARG A 30 -20.49 5.29 -0.06
CA ARG A 30 -19.63 5.82 1.01
C ARG A 30 -19.76 4.98 2.30
N LEU A 31 -18.78 4.10 2.55
CA LEU A 31 -18.66 3.33 3.78
C LEU A 31 -18.43 4.31 4.93
N GLU A 32 -19.47 4.58 5.71
CA GLU A 32 -19.26 4.80 7.14
C GLU A 32 -18.54 3.55 7.66
N GLU A 33 -17.46 3.73 8.42
CA GLU A 33 -16.64 2.67 9.02
C GLU A 33 -17.47 1.80 9.98
N GLY A 34 -18.33 0.95 9.43
CA GLY A 34 -19.11 -0.02 10.16
C GLY A 34 -18.22 -1.17 10.57
N ARG A 35 -17.54 -1.04 11.72
CA ARG A 35 -17.00 -2.20 12.43
C ARG A 35 -18.12 -3.23 12.58
N ILE A 36 -17.88 -4.46 12.13
CA ILE A 36 -18.74 -5.58 12.51
C ILE A 36 -18.58 -5.73 14.03
N THR A 37 -19.54 -5.22 14.79
CA THR A 37 -19.50 -5.32 16.26
C THR A 37 -19.86 -6.74 16.68
N ALA A 38 -19.48 -7.12 17.90
CA ALA A 38 -19.98 -8.36 18.51
C ALA A 38 -21.52 -8.45 18.49
N GLU A 39 -22.20 -7.30 18.49
CA GLU A 39 -23.66 -7.15 18.35
C GLU A 39 -24.17 -7.53 16.95
N SER A 40 -23.46 -7.15 15.89
CA SER A 40 -23.78 -7.55 14.51
C SER A 40 -23.66 -9.07 14.32
N ARG A 41 -22.66 -9.70 14.97
CA ARG A 41 -22.51 -11.17 14.99
C ARG A 41 -23.69 -11.87 15.68
N CYS A 42 -24.20 -11.34 16.78
CA CYS A 42 -25.38 -11.89 17.47
C CYS A 42 -26.65 -11.75 16.62
N THR A 43 -26.89 -10.57 16.05
CA THR A 43 -28.09 -10.28 15.24
C THR A 43 -28.19 -11.18 14.01
N LEU A 44 -27.06 -11.45 13.36
CA LEU A 44 -27.02 -12.30 12.18
C LEU A 44 -27.26 -13.78 12.56
N ASN A 45 -26.69 -14.24 13.68
CA ASN A 45 -26.97 -15.56 14.23
C ASN A 45 -28.45 -15.77 14.60
N ASP A 46 -29.11 -14.73 15.13
CA ASP A 46 -30.52 -14.78 15.49
C ASP A 46 -31.44 -14.75 14.25
N THR A 47 -31.06 -13.99 13.22
CA THR A 47 -31.77 -13.96 11.93
C THR A 47 -31.74 -15.34 11.24
N PHE A 48 -30.59 -16.02 11.28
CA PHE A 48 -30.45 -17.39 10.78
C PHE A 48 -31.20 -18.42 11.63
N ARG A 49 -31.31 -18.19 12.95
CA ARG A 49 -32.12 -19.03 13.83
C ARG A 49 -33.60 -18.94 13.47
N ALA A 50 -34.10 -17.74 13.20
CA ALA A 50 -35.48 -17.54 12.74
C ALA A 50 -35.73 -18.18 11.37
N ALA A 51 -34.78 -18.08 10.42
CA ALA A 51 -34.88 -18.76 9.13
C ALA A 51 -34.87 -20.30 9.25
N ARG A 52 -34.13 -20.85 10.23
CA ARG A 52 -34.10 -22.29 10.55
C ARG A 52 -35.45 -22.81 11.04
N GLU A 53 -36.10 -22.08 11.94
CA GLU A 53 -37.45 -22.44 12.42
C GLU A 53 -38.45 -22.55 11.25
N HIS A 54 -38.19 -21.81 10.17
CA HIS A 54 -39.01 -21.84 8.97
C HIS A 54 -38.66 -22.96 7.97
N SER A 55 -37.44 -23.52 8.01
CA SER A 55 -36.90 -24.48 7.04
C SER A 55 -36.70 -25.91 7.59
N ALA A 56 -36.70 -26.08 8.92
CA ALA A 56 -36.47 -27.35 9.61
C ALA A 56 -37.46 -28.49 9.29
N GLU A 57 -38.50 -28.25 8.50
CA GLU A 57 -39.45 -29.29 8.10
C GLU A 57 -39.03 -30.09 6.86
N ILE A 58 -37.97 -29.72 6.12
CA ILE A 58 -37.74 -30.30 4.76
C ILE A 58 -36.36 -30.99 4.55
N HIS A 59 -35.24 -30.56 5.16
CA HIS A 59 -33.92 -31.20 4.94
C HIS A 59 -33.00 -31.17 6.18
N GLY A 60 -32.83 -32.30 6.85
CA GLY A 60 -32.30 -32.37 8.23
C GLY A 60 -30.77 -32.39 8.46
N GLU A 61 -29.93 -32.54 7.42
CA GLU A 61 -28.46 -32.60 7.61
C GLU A 61 -27.67 -31.78 6.58
N ALA A 62 -28.06 -31.78 5.30
CA ALA A 62 -27.39 -30.97 4.27
C ALA A 62 -27.47 -29.45 4.54
N SER A 63 -28.53 -29.00 5.22
CA SER A 63 -28.73 -27.60 5.62
C SER A 63 -27.73 -27.14 6.69
N ASP A 64 -27.30 -28.03 7.58
CA ASP A 64 -26.42 -27.67 8.70
C ASP A 64 -24.97 -27.41 8.24
N ASN A 65 -24.47 -28.17 7.26
CA ASN A 65 -23.12 -27.96 6.71
C ASN A 65 -23.01 -26.64 5.94
N TYR A 66 -24.00 -26.32 5.10
CA TYR A 66 -24.01 -25.05 4.37
C TYR A 66 -24.03 -23.86 5.35
N ARG A 67 -24.84 -23.95 6.41
CA ARG A 67 -24.87 -22.92 7.47
C ARG A 67 -23.51 -22.75 8.14
N LYS A 68 -22.81 -23.84 8.46
CA LYS A 68 -21.47 -23.78 9.05
C LYS A 68 -20.47 -23.11 8.11
N LEU A 69 -20.46 -23.50 6.84
CA LEU A 69 -19.58 -22.89 5.83
C LEU A 69 -19.84 -21.38 5.68
N PHE A 70 -21.12 -20.98 5.68
CA PHE A 70 -21.48 -19.56 5.63
C PHE A 70 -21.04 -18.77 6.88
N LEU A 71 -21.20 -19.34 8.08
CA LEU A 71 -20.74 -18.69 9.31
C LEU A 71 -19.21 -18.55 9.34
N LEU A 72 -18.49 -19.55 8.82
CA LEU A 72 -17.04 -19.49 8.68
C LEU A 72 -16.59 -18.43 7.69
N ASP A 73 -17.31 -18.20 6.59
CA ASP A 73 -17.00 -17.11 5.66
C ASP A 73 -17.09 -15.73 6.34
N ILE A 74 -18.13 -15.51 7.16
CA ILE A 74 -18.27 -14.29 7.97
C ILE A 74 -17.13 -14.14 8.99
N GLU A 75 -16.77 -15.24 9.65
CA GLU A 75 -15.68 -15.24 10.62
C GLU A 75 -14.33 -14.94 9.95
N MET A 76 -14.07 -15.57 8.80
CA MET A 76 -12.90 -15.30 7.96
C MET A 76 -12.82 -13.83 7.55
N HIS A 77 -13.95 -13.23 7.15
CA HIS A 77 -13.99 -11.80 6.83
C HIS A 77 -13.65 -10.91 8.03
N ALA A 78 -14.16 -11.25 9.22
CA ALA A 78 -13.84 -10.51 10.45
C ALA A 78 -12.37 -10.66 10.89
N CYS A 79 -11.78 -11.85 10.71
CA CYS A 79 -10.34 -12.06 10.91
C CYS A 79 -9.52 -11.21 9.94
N LEU A 80 -9.91 -11.14 8.66
CA LEU A 80 -9.23 -10.29 7.67
C LEU A 80 -9.29 -8.80 8.04
N GLN A 81 -10.45 -8.32 8.53
CA GLN A 81 -10.58 -6.95 9.03
C GLN A 81 -9.64 -6.70 10.22
N THR A 82 -9.55 -7.64 11.16
CA THR A 82 -8.67 -7.52 12.34
C THR A 82 -7.19 -7.52 11.95
N VAL A 83 -6.79 -8.38 11.00
CA VAL A 83 -5.44 -8.37 10.41
C VAL A 83 -5.15 -7.02 9.74
N THR A 84 -6.10 -6.51 8.95
CA THR A 84 -5.95 -5.23 8.26
C THR A 84 -5.78 -4.07 9.25
N ASP A 85 -6.59 -4.05 10.31
CA ASP A 85 -6.48 -3.08 11.40
C ASP A 85 -5.13 -3.17 12.11
N ALA A 86 -4.67 -4.38 12.42
CA ALA A 86 -3.37 -4.62 13.05
C ALA A 86 -2.20 -4.12 12.17
N VAL A 87 -2.26 -4.39 10.87
CA VAL A 87 -1.27 -3.90 9.89
C VAL A 87 -1.31 -2.37 9.79
N ASN A 88 -2.49 -1.77 9.73
CA ASN A 88 -2.63 -0.32 9.71
C ASN A 88 -2.07 0.33 10.98
N GLN A 89 -2.10 -0.36 12.12
CA GLN A 89 -1.54 0.12 13.39
C GLN A 89 -0.01 -0.05 13.51
N LEU A 90 0.68 -0.69 12.56
CA LEU A 90 2.14 -0.90 12.60
C LEU A 90 2.96 0.38 12.80
N HIS A 91 2.45 1.54 12.37
CA HIS A 91 3.13 2.82 12.51
C HIS A 91 2.94 3.49 13.88
N LEU A 92 1.97 3.03 14.68
CA LEU A 92 1.62 3.61 15.99
C LEU A 92 1.95 2.68 17.15
N ALA A 93 1.84 1.37 16.94
CA ALA A 93 2.02 0.37 17.96
C ALA A 93 3.44 -0.20 17.94
N ASP A 94 3.87 -0.75 19.08
CA ASP A 94 5.10 -1.54 19.15
C ASP A 94 4.97 -2.78 18.25
N GLY A 95 6.03 -3.09 17.48
CA GLY A 95 6.03 -4.20 16.53
C GLY A 95 5.71 -5.54 17.20
N GLN A 96 6.12 -5.71 18.46
CA GLN A 96 5.83 -6.91 19.25
C GLN A 96 4.34 -7.06 19.59
N GLN A 97 3.64 -5.95 19.84
CA GLN A 97 2.21 -5.95 20.10
C GLN A 97 1.43 -6.38 18.85
N VAL A 98 1.77 -5.80 17.70
CA VAL A 98 1.14 -6.16 16.42
C VAL A 98 1.42 -7.62 16.07
N LEU A 99 2.65 -8.10 16.28
CA LEU A 99 3.01 -9.50 16.06
C LEU A 99 2.16 -10.45 16.92
N GLY A 100 1.91 -10.09 18.18
CA GLY A 100 1.02 -10.84 19.07
C GLY A 100 -0.42 -10.92 18.54
N MET A 101 -0.96 -9.80 18.03
CA MET A 101 -2.30 -9.78 17.42
C MET A 101 -2.37 -10.65 16.16
N LEU A 102 -1.39 -10.52 15.25
CA LEU A 102 -1.35 -11.32 14.02
C LEU A 102 -1.16 -12.81 14.30
N THR A 103 -0.39 -13.16 15.34
CA THR A 103 -0.24 -14.56 15.77
C THR A 103 -1.58 -15.14 16.22
N ALA A 104 -2.37 -14.39 17.02
CA ALA A 104 -3.69 -14.84 17.45
C ALA A 104 -4.63 -15.08 16.26
N GLU A 105 -4.68 -14.15 15.30
CA GLU A 105 -5.51 -14.30 14.10
C GLU A 105 -5.05 -15.47 13.21
N TYR A 106 -3.73 -15.68 13.07
CA TYR A 106 -3.18 -16.81 12.33
C TYR A 106 -3.59 -18.17 12.95
N GLU A 107 -3.58 -18.29 14.27
CA GLU A 107 -4.04 -19.50 14.98
C GLU A 107 -5.55 -19.70 14.83
N THR A 108 -6.35 -18.63 14.85
CA THR A 108 -7.78 -18.69 14.56
C THR A 108 -8.03 -19.20 13.13
N MET A 109 -7.33 -18.68 12.12
CA MET A 109 -7.43 -19.15 10.73
C MET A 109 -7.01 -20.62 10.58
N THR A 110 -5.98 -21.05 11.32
CA THR A 110 -5.53 -22.44 11.32
C THR A 110 -6.59 -23.37 11.91
N THR A 111 -7.26 -22.93 12.98
CA THR A 111 -8.37 -23.66 13.61
C THR A 111 -9.57 -23.77 12.67
N MET A 112 -9.97 -22.66 12.03
CA MET A 112 -11.04 -22.65 11.03
C MET A 112 -10.73 -23.59 9.86
N GLN A 113 -9.49 -23.59 9.36
CA GLN A 113 -9.07 -24.48 8.27
C GLN A 113 -9.22 -25.96 8.64
N GLU A 114 -8.84 -26.33 9.86
CA GLU A 114 -8.97 -27.71 10.33
C GLU A 114 -10.45 -28.09 10.56
N GLU A 115 -11.27 -27.16 11.05
CA GLU A 115 -12.73 -27.37 11.16
C GLU A 115 -13.34 -27.64 9.78
N VAL A 116 -13.01 -26.83 8.76
CA VAL A 116 -13.49 -27.02 7.39
C VAL A 116 -13.03 -28.36 6.84
N ARG A 117 -11.77 -28.77 7.05
CA ARG A 117 -11.26 -30.08 6.60
C ARG A 117 -12.01 -31.27 7.20
N HIS A 118 -12.52 -31.13 8.43
CA HIS A 118 -13.29 -32.18 9.09
C HIS A 118 -14.78 -32.15 8.78
N MET A 119 -15.30 -31.14 8.08
CA MET A 119 -16.70 -31.12 7.66
C MET A 119 -16.97 -32.22 6.64
N GLN A 120 -17.93 -33.09 6.94
CA GLN A 120 -18.47 -34.05 5.99
C GLN A 120 -19.42 -33.33 5.04
N VAL A 121 -18.89 -32.79 3.95
CA VAL A 121 -19.70 -32.10 2.94
C VAL A 121 -20.56 -33.14 2.20
N SER A 122 -21.84 -32.83 2.00
CA SER A 122 -22.74 -33.69 1.22
C SER A 122 -22.22 -33.84 -0.21
N SER A 123 -22.57 -34.92 -0.92
CA SER A 123 -22.19 -35.17 -2.32
C SER A 123 -22.85 -34.21 -3.33
N ASP A 124 -23.28 -33.03 -2.90
CA ASP A 124 -23.82 -31.99 -3.74
C ASP A 124 -22.67 -31.17 -4.31
N ALA A 125 -22.63 -31.03 -5.63
CA ALA A 125 -21.54 -30.37 -6.34
C ALA A 125 -21.35 -28.91 -5.89
N CYS A 126 -22.44 -28.21 -5.56
CA CYS A 126 -22.38 -26.83 -5.06
C CYS A 126 -21.68 -26.74 -3.70
N ASN A 127 -21.97 -27.65 -2.78
CA ASN A 127 -21.34 -27.67 -1.46
C ASN A 127 -19.86 -28.05 -1.55
N GLU A 128 -19.49 -28.97 -2.44
CA GLU A 128 -18.09 -29.35 -2.70
C GLU A 128 -17.28 -28.16 -3.26
N GLU A 129 -17.83 -27.44 -4.25
CA GLU A 129 -17.20 -26.24 -4.83
C GLU A 129 -17.03 -25.14 -3.78
N PHE A 130 -18.06 -24.86 -2.98
CA PHE A 130 -18.01 -23.85 -1.92
C PHE A 130 -16.99 -24.21 -0.83
N TRP A 131 -16.93 -25.48 -0.43
CA TRP A 131 -15.93 -25.99 0.52
C TRP A 131 -14.51 -25.81 0.01
N HIS A 132 -14.26 -26.17 -1.25
CA HIS A 132 -12.95 -25.96 -1.88
C HIS A 132 -12.57 -24.48 -1.97
N ALA A 133 -13.52 -23.61 -2.29
CA ALA A 133 -13.30 -22.16 -2.34
C ALA A 133 -12.89 -21.62 -0.95
N ILE A 134 -13.64 -21.96 0.11
CA ILE A 134 -13.32 -21.53 1.48
C ILE A 134 -11.93 -22.04 1.91
N LEU A 135 -11.61 -23.31 1.65
CA LEU A 135 -10.28 -23.84 1.99
C LEU A 135 -9.15 -23.13 1.26
N GLY A 136 -9.34 -22.86 -0.04
CA GLY A 136 -8.37 -22.13 -0.85
C GLY A 136 -8.16 -20.71 -0.31
N THR A 137 -9.24 -19.99 -0.03
CA THR A 137 -9.19 -18.63 0.52
C THR A 137 -8.55 -18.59 1.91
N LEU A 138 -8.89 -19.51 2.82
CA LEU A 138 -8.26 -19.61 4.14
C LEU A 138 -6.76 -19.87 4.05
N GLU A 139 -6.32 -20.76 3.15
CA GLU A 139 -4.90 -21.04 2.96
C GLU A 139 -4.14 -19.82 2.43
N GLU A 140 -4.69 -19.12 1.44
CA GLU A 140 -4.10 -17.89 0.91
C GLU A 140 -3.98 -16.80 1.97
N MET A 141 -5.06 -16.56 2.75
CA MET A 141 -5.05 -15.59 3.84
C MET A 141 -4.02 -15.96 4.91
N ARG A 142 -3.98 -17.22 5.33
CA ARG A 142 -3.03 -17.73 6.34
C ARG A 142 -1.58 -17.55 5.89
N LEU A 143 -1.27 -17.85 4.62
CA LEU A 143 0.05 -17.64 4.05
C LEU A 143 0.42 -16.15 3.97
N ALA A 144 -0.53 -15.28 3.61
CA ALA A 144 -0.32 -13.84 3.60
C ALA A 144 -0.03 -13.29 5.01
N VAL A 145 -0.83 -13.67 6.01
CA VAL A 145 -0.62 -13.27 7.42
C VAL A 145 0.75 -13.75 7.91
N LYS A 146 1.11 -15.00 7.63
CA LYS A 146 2.44 -15.54 7.98
C LYS A 146 3.57 -14.74 7.34
N SER A 147 3.45 -14.40 6.06
CA SER A 147 4.45 -13.58 5.38
C SER A 147 4.60 -12.20 6.03
N ILE A 148 3.51 -11.58 6.47
CA ILE A 148 3.56 -10.30 7.19
C ILE A 148 4.24 -10.47 8.56
N MET A 149 3.89 -11.53 9.30
CA MET A 149 4.52 -11.85 10.58
C MET A 149 6.03 -12.06 10.44
N ASP A 150 6.48 -12.81 9.44
CA ASP A 150 7.90 -13.07 9.18
C ASP A 150 8.66 -11.75 8.91
N VAL A 151 8.07 -10.82 8.16
CA VAL A 151 8.65 -9.49 7.91
C VAL A 151 8.74 -8.65 9.19
N ILE A 152 7.71 -8.68 10.03
CA ILE A 152 7.70 -7.94 11.31
C ILE A 152 8.72 -8.53 12.27
N ALA A 153 8.78 -9.85 12.41
CA ALA A 153 9.76 -10.54 13.25
C ALA A 153 11.19 -10.24 12.79
N HIS A 154 11.45 -10.29 11.48
CA HIS A 154 12.77 -9.96 10.93
C HIS A 154 13.18 -8.51 11.23
N ARG A 155 12.25 -7.55 11.11
CA ARG A 155 12.49 -6.16 11.48
C ARG A 155 12.78 -6.00 12.97
N ALA A 156 12.04 -6.70 13.83
CA ALA A 156 12.22 -6.65 15.28
C ALA A 156 13.58 -7.22 15.73
N THR A 157 14.05 -8.29 15.10
CA THR A 157 15.38 -8.86 15.40
C THR A 157 16.54 -8.00 14.90
N ASN A 158 16.31 -7.20 13.87
CA ASN A 158 17.31 -6.35 13.23
C ASN A 158 17.36 -4.92 13.80
N ASN A 159 16.84 -4.68 15.00
CA ASN A 159 16.93 -3.36 15.66
C ASN A 159 18.37 -2.87 15.90
N ASP A 160 19.40 -3.70 15.66
CA ASP A 160 20.81 -3.28 15.65
C ASP A 160 21.24 -2.56 14.35
N LEU A 161 20.36 -2.47 13.35
CA LEU A 161 20.49 -1.65 12.13
C LEU A 161 19.95 -0.23 12.33
N ASP A 162 20.00 0.32 13.55
CA ASP A 162 19.68 1.73 13.86
C ASP A 162 20.50 2.75 13.04
N SER A 163 21.47 2.31 12.23
CA SER A 163 22.17 3.12 11.23
C SER A 163 21.61 3.04 9.80
N ALA A 164 20.76 2.06 9.48
CA ALA A 164 20.12 1.97 8.17
C ALA A 164 19.03 3.04 8.09
N LYS A 165 19.35 4.14 7.41
CA LYS A 165 18.41 5.24 7.15
C LYS A 165 17.25 4.69 6.30
N ILE A 166 16.15 4.29 6.95
CA ILE A 166 14.90 3.94 6.25
C ILE A 166 14.39 5.22 5.58
N VAL A 167 14.23 5.17 4.26
CA VAL A 167 13.68 6.26 3.47
C VAL A 167 12.21 5.98 3.24
N ASP A 168 11.33 6.86 3.72
CA ASP A 168 9.90 6.76 3.45
C ASP A 168 9.62 7.04 1.96
N THR A 169 9.26 6.00 1.20
CA THR A 169 8.85 6.08 -0.21
C THR A 169 7.35 6.30 -0.38
N GLY A 170 6.56 6.24 0.71
CA GLY A 170 5.12 6.46 0.68
C GLY A 170 4.67 7.72 -0.06
N PRO A 171 5.39 8.86 0.03
CA PRO A 171 5.09 10.06 -0.76
C PRO A 171 5.14 9.86 -2.28
N CYS A 172 5.97 8.95 -2.79
CA CYS A 172 6.15 8.68 -4.23
C CYS A 172 4.93 7.99 -4.86
N PHE A 173 4.13 7.27 -4.06
CA PHE A 173 2.97 6.51 -4.54
C PHE A 173 1.64 7.26 -4.46
N LYS A 174 1.64 8.49 -3.95
CA LYS A 174 0.41 9.28 -3.82
C LYS A 174 -0.04 9.74 -5.19
N GLN A 175 -1.14 9.18 -5.70
CA GLN A 175 -1.78 9.63 -6.93
C GLN A 175 -2.54 10.96 -6.68
N ARG A 176 -1.80 12.07 -6.66
CA ARG A 176 -2.31 13.41 -6.26
C ARG A 176 -3.37 14.00 -7.19
N TYR A 177 -3.56 13.43 -8.39
CA TYR A 177 -4.33 14.06 -9.46
C TYR A 177 -5.56 13.29 -9.94
N HIS A 178 -5.90 12.14 -9.35
CA HIS A 178 -7.07 11.37 -9.79
C HIS A 178 -8.40 12.10 -9.67
N ASN A 179 -8.49 13.04 -8.73
CA ASN A 179 -9.69 13.84 -8.51
C ASN A 179 -9.56 15.29 -8.99
N ALA A 180 -8.47 15.64 -9.68
CA ALA A 180 -8.26 17.00 -10.16
C ALA A 180 -9.12 17.27 -11.41
N ASN A 181 -9.66 18.49 -11.54
CA ASN A 181 -10.36 18.89 -12.75
C ASN A 181 -9.40 18.79 -13.96
N PRO A 182 -9.78 18.07 -15.03
CA PRO A 182 -8.89 17.80 -16.16
C PRO A 182 -8.46 19.07 -16.89
N ALA A 183 -9.30 20.11 -16.94
CA ALA A 183 -8.95 21.39 -17.56
C ALA A 183 -7.85 22.10 -16.77
N ILE A 184 -7.95 22.10 -15.44
CA ILE A 184 -6.92 22.67 -14.55
C ILE A 184 -5.61 21.89 -14.69
N LEU A 185 -5.68 20.57 -14.73
CA LEU A 185 -4.51 19.71 -14.90
C LEU A 185 -3.82 19.96 -16.24
N LEU A 186 -4.59 20.07 -17.33
CA LEU A 186 -4.09 20.36 -18.67
C LEU A 186 -3.41 21.73 -18.74
N THR A 187 -4.01 22.77 -18.14
CA THR A 187 -3.40 24.11 -18.08
C THR A 187 -2.07 24.09 -17.32
N MET A 188 -2.01 23.40 -16.18
CA MET A 188 -0.77 23.25 -15.44
C MET A 188 0.30 22.47 -16.24
N LEU A 189 -0.11 21.42 -16.95
CA LEU A 189 0.78 20.60 -17.77
C LEU A 189 1.35 21.40 -18.96
N ILE A 190 0.54 22.24 -19.61
CA ILE A 190 1.02 23.12 -20.70
C ILE A 190 2.13 24.04 -20.18
N ALA A 191 1.93 24.69 -19.04
CA ALA A 191 2.94 25.57 -18.45
C ALA A 191 4.22 24.81 -18.07
N LEU A 192 4.08 23.59 -17.54
CA LEU A 192 5.22 22.70 -17.25
C LEU A 192 5.98 22.30 -18.50
N ILE A 193 5.30 21.90 -19.57
CA ILE A 193 5.95 21.50 -20.82
C ILE A 193 6.73 22.68 -21.41
N LEU A 194 6.13 23.88 -21.41
CA LEU A 194 6.79 25.10 -21.85
C LEU A 194 8.03 25.43 -21.00
N ASN A 195 7.97 25.24 -19.68
CA ASN A 195 9.11 25.50 -18.82
C ASN A 195 10.23 24.45 -19.00
N VAL A 196 9.90 23.16 -18.90
CA VAL A 196 10.87 22.06 -18.87
C VAL A 196 11.46 21.78 -20.25
N PHE A 197 10.61 21.66 -21.27
CA PHE A 197 11.04 21.29 -22.63
C PHE A 197 11.21 22.52 -23.53
N GLY A 198 10.36 23.54 -23.36
CA GLY A 198 10.44 24.78 -24.13
C GLY A 198 11.50 25.76 -23.62
N HIS A 199 12.10 25.49 -22.45
CA HIS A 199 13.03 26.39 -21.77
C HIS A 199 12.48 27.82 -21.59
N VAL A 200 11.16 27.95 -21.51
CA VAL A 200 10.49 29.23 -21.33
C VAL A 200 10.74 29.72 -19.89
N THR A 201 11.23 30.95 -19.75
CA THR A 201 11.52 31.54 -18.44
C THR A 201 10.26 31.64 -17.55
N HIS A 202 10.44 31.68 -16.24
CA HIS A 202 9.31 31.71 -15.29
C HIS A 202 8.33 32.87 -15.52
N PRO A 203 8.76 34.12 -15.78
CA PRO A 203 7.83 35.22 -16.03
C PRO A 203 6.90 34.96 -17.23
N TRP A 204 7.42 34.33 -18.29
CA TRP A 204 6.63 33.97 -19.47
C TRP A 204 5.70 32.80 -19.19
N CYS A 205 6.12 31.80 -18.41
CA CYS A 205 5.22 30.73 -17.96
C CYS A 205 4.07 31.29 -17.10
N ASN A 206 4.36 32.23 -16.20
CA ASN A 206 3.36 32.89 -15.37
C ASN A 206 2.39 33.74 -16.20
N ALA A 207 2.88 34.42 -17.24
CA ALA A 207 2.03 35.11 -18.20
C ALA A 207 1.11 34.14 -18.97
N VAL A 208 1.63 33.00 -19.42
CA VAL A 208 0.83 31.95 -20.08
C VAL A 208 -0.25 31.40 -19.15
N LEU A 209 0.09 31.14 -17.88
CA LEU A 209 -0.89 30.72 -16.87
C LEU A 209 -1.98 31.77 -16.66
N GLY A 210 -1.61 33.05 -16.58
CA GLY A 210 -2.59 34.15 -16.49
C GLY A 210 -3.52 34.22 -17.70
N LEU A 211 -2.99 34.04 -18.91
CA LEU A 211 -3.80 34.02 -20.15
C LEU A 211 -4.73 32.80 -20.21
N LEU A 212 -4.24 31.62 -19.79
CA LEU A 212 -5.06 30.40 -19.75
C LEU A 212 -6.17 30.51 -18.69
N ASN A 213 -5.90 31.16 -17.55
CA ASN A 213 -6.93 31.46 -16.55
C ASN A 213 -8.02 32.37 -17.11
N LEU A 214 -7.62 33.46 -17.76
CA LEU A 214 -8.57 34.37 -18.40
C LEU A 214 -9.41 33.66 -19.47
N LEU A 215 -8.79 32.77 -20.27
CA LEU A 215 -9.49 31.98 -21.27
C LEU A 215 -10.51 31.03 -20.63
N LEU A 216 -10.14 30.35 -19.54
CA LEU A 216 -11.05 29.44 -18.84
C LEU A 216 -12.20 30.18 -18.16
N GLU A 217 -11.94 31.33 -17.52
CA GLU A 217 -12.97 32.17 -16.92
C GLU A 217 -13.98 32.67 -17.98
N THR A 218 -13.48 33.11 -19.13
CA THR A 218 -14.32 33.64 -20.22
C THR A 218 -15.14 32.55 -20.92
N THR A 219 -14.57 31.36 -21.12
CA THR A 219 -15.23 30.25 -21.82
C THR A 219 -16.18 29.47 -20.93
N LEU A 220 -15.81 29.19 -19.68
CA LEU A 220 -16.61 28.35 -18.79
C LEU A 220 -17.68 29.14 -18.03
N ARG A 221 -17.55 30.47 -17.89
CA ARG A 221 -18.49 31.34 -17.14
C ARG A 221 -18.86 30.83 -15.74
N THR A 222 -18.06 29.94 -15.17
CA THR A 222 -18.30 29.35 -13.85
C THR A 222 -17.55 30.16 -12.81
N SER A 223 -18.28 30.79 -11.90
CA SER A 223 -17.71 31.58 -10.81
C SER A 223 -17.03 30.75 -9.71
N THR A 224 -17.05 29.42 -9.82
CA THR A 224 -16.62 28.48 -8.77
C THR A 224 -15.48 27.55 -9.19
N CYS A 225 -14.83 27.79 -10.32
CA CYS A 225 -13.73 26.92 -10.74
C CYS A 225 -12.52 27.09 -9.80
N PRO A 226 -11.90 26.00 -9.31
CA PRO A 226 -10.71 26.10 -8.47
C PRO A 226 -9.63 26.93 -9.17
N THR A 227 -9.08 27.91 -8.46
CA THR A 227 -8.11 28.84 -9.05
C THR A 227 -6.84 28.10 -9.46
N ILE A 228 -6.53 28.12 -10.75
CA ILE A 228 -5.27 27.63 -11.29
C ILE A 228 -4.14 28.51 -10.73
N PRO A 229 -3.03 27.92 -10.26
CA PRO A 229 -1.91 28.69 -9.75
C PRO A 229 -1.38 29.69 -10.79
N SER A 230 -1.17 30.93 -10.38
CA SER A 230 -0.58 31.97 -11.24
C SER A 230 0.94 31.90 -11.34
N ASP A 231 1.57 31.05 -10.54
CA ASP A 231 3.02 30.93 -10.44
C ASP A 231 3.49 29.51 -10.74
N ILE A 232 4.43 29.38 -11.68
CA ILE A 232 5.02 28.12 -12.11
C ILE A 232 5.69 27.37 -10.96
N HIS A 233 6.25 28.07 -9.97
CA HIS A 233 6.80 27.43 -8.77
C HIS A 233 5.74 26.67 -7.97
N THR A 234 4.51 27.19 -7.91
CA THR A 234 3.41 26.48 -7.24
C THR A 234 3.05 25.21 -8.00
N ILE A 235 3.18 25.23 -9.33
CA ILE A 235 2.94 24.05 -10.17
C ILE A 235 4.07 23.03 -9.96
N HIS A 236 5.34 23.45 -9.98
CA HIS A 236 6.48 22.56 -9.68
C HIS A 236 6.29 21.87 -8.34
N LYS A 237 5.95 22.63 -7.29
CA LYS A 237 5.67 22.09 -5.97
C LYS A 237 4.46 21.15 -5.94
N LYS A 238 3.39 21.45 -6.69
CA LYS A 238 2.22 20.56 -6.79
C LYS A 238 2.62 19.21 -7.41
N PHE A 239 3.37 19.26 -8.51
CA PHE A 239 3.84 18.09 -9.26
C PHE A 239 5.07 17.41 -8.64
N ASP A 240 5.55 17.91 -7.50
CA ASP A 240 6.74 17.40 -6.81
C ASP A 240 7.99 17.37 -7.70
N LEU A 241 8.10 18.35 -8.61
CA LEU A 241 9.24 18.48 -9.51
C LEU A 241 10.42 19.22 -8.87
N ASP A 242 10.18 19.88 -7.74
CA ASP A 242 11.24 20.52 -6.99
C ASP A 242 12.05 19.44 -6.25
N PRO A 243 13.37 19.34 -6.48
CA PRO A 243 14.17 18.31 -5.84
C PRO A 243 14.18 18.51 -4.33
N VAL A 244 14.11 17.40 -3.58
CA VAL A 244 14.34 17.42 -2.13
C VAL A 244 15.81 17.80 -1.89
N THR A 245 16.00 19.05 -1.49
CA THR A 245 17.33 19.63 -1.26
C THR A 245 17.50 20.00 0.20
N GLN A 246 18.72 19.80 0.68
CA GLN A 246 19.17 20.27 1.98
C GLN A 246 20.22 21.36 1.75
N THR A 247 19.96 22.54 2.30
CA THR A 247 20.93 23.63 2.29
C THR A 247 21.93 23.43 3.43
N PHE A 248 23.20 23.32 3.08
CA PHE A 248 24.32 23.32 4.02
C PHE A 248 24.92 24.72 4.08
N ALA A 249 25.58 25.04 5.19
CA ALA A 249 26.44 26.22 5.26
C ALA A 249 27.91 25.80 5.15
N THR A 250 28.69 26.55 4.36
CA THR A 250 30.11 26.26 4.16
C THR A 250 30.97 27.38 4.76
N CYS A 251 32.02 27.00 5.49
CA CYS A 251 33.03 27.95 5.94
C CYS A 251 33.89 28.41 4.77
N THR A 252 33.95 29.72 4.50
CA THR A 252 34.70 30.28 3.37
C THR A 252 36.21 30.10 3.45
N ARG A 253 36.76 29.73 4.62
CA ARG A 253 38.21 29.61 4.86
C ARG A 253 38.73 28.18 4.75
N CYS A 254 37.98 27.20 5.28
CA CYS A 254 38.41 25.80 5.31
C CYS A 254 37.50 24.88 4.48
N SER A 255 36.45 25.42 3.86
CA SER A 255 35.48 24.68 3.05
C SER A 255 34.72 23.57 3.78
N CYS A 256 34.77 23.52 5.12
CA CYS A 256 33.93 22.59 5.89
C CYS A 256 32.44 22.95 5.73
N THR A 257 31.63 21.94 5.43
CA THR A 257 30.18 22.01 5.31
C THR A 257 29.52 21.67 6.64
N TYR A 258 28.42 22.35 6.92
CA TYR A 258 27.65 22.21 8.16
C TYR A 258 26.19 21.94 7.81
N PRO A 259 25.63 20.80 8.26
CA PRO A 259 24.21 20.54 8.08
C PRO A 259 23.38 21.52 8.93
N PRO A 260 22.13 21.79 8.52
CA PRO A 260 21.20 22.55 9.33
C PRO A 260 20.84 21.75 10.60
N VAL A 261 20.88 22.42 11.75
CA VAL A 261 20.52 21.89 13.06
C VAL A 261 19.13 22.42 13.43
N PRO A 262 18.09 21.58 13.50
CA PRO A 262 16.70 22.02 13.63
C PRO A 262 16.38 22.70 14.97
N THR A 263 17.19 22.49 16.01
CA THR A 263 16.93 22.99 17.36
C THR A 263 17.22 24.49 17.55
N ARG A 264 17.86 25.16 16.59
CA ARG A 264 18.31 26.55 16.73
C ARG A 264 17.31 27.54 16.13
N LYS A 265 16.70 28.38 16.97
CA LYS A 265 15.71 29.39 16.56
C LYS A 265 16.25 30.55 15.69
N LYS A 266 17.51 30.96 15.86
CA LYS A 266 18.07 32.16 15.20
C LYS A 266 18.78 31.87 13.88
N SER A 267 19.53 30.76 13.83
CA SER A 267 20.24 30.30 12.63
C SER A 267 20.35 28.78 12.73
N PRO A 268 19.96 28.02 11.68
CA PRO A 268 20.10 26.57 11.68
C PRO A 268 21.58 26.13 11.64
N TYR A 269 22.53 27.05 11.41
CA TYR A 269 23.95 26.72 11.29
C TYR A 269 24.73 27.18 12.53
N PRO A 270 25.91 26.59 12.81
CA PRO A 270 26.74 27.07 13.90
C PRO A 270 27.20 28.51 13.64
N GLU A 271 27.17 29.36 14.67
CA GLU A 271 27.64 30.75 14.59
C GLU A 271 29.12 30.83 14.21
N CYS A 272 29.85 29.74 14.46
CA CYS A 272 31.30 29.68 14.35
C CYS A 272 31.75 28.34 13.80
N CYS A 273 32.72 28.36 12.90
CA CYS A 273 33.38 27.19 12.34
C CYS A 273 34.03 26.37 13.45
N THR A 274 33.61 25.11 13.62
CA THR A 274 34.14 24.22 14.66
C THR A 274 35.47 23.59 14.27
N HIS A 275 35.76 23.52 12.97
CA HIS A 275 36.98 22.89 12.44
C HIS A 275 38.24 23.75 12.64
N GLN A 276 38.15 25.08 12.60
CA GLN A 276 39.27 25.99 12.89
C GLN A 276 38.91 26.97 14.01
N ARG A 277 39.45 26.72 15.21
CA ARG A 277 39.03 27.46 16.41
C ARG A 277 39.56 28.90 16.51
N LYS A 278 40.62 29.30 15.79
CA LYS A 278 41.13 30.69 15.85
C LYS A 278 41.76 31.14 14.54
N GLY A 279 41.20 32.20 13.93
CA GLY A 279 41.94 32.98 12.94
C GLY A 279 43.05 33.79 13.61
N LYS A 280 44.16 34.05 12.89
CA LYS A 280 45.13 35.09 13.29
C LYS A 280 44.35 36.40 13.51
N GLY A 281 44.32 36.90 14.76
CA GLY A 281 43.59 38.13 15.13
C GLY A 281 42.24 37.92 15.84
N GLY A 282 41.91 36.71 16.30
CA GLY A 282 40.76 36.49 17.19
C GLY A 282 39.38 36.61 16.53
N LYS A 283 39.30 36.96 15.23
CA LYS A 283 38.04 36.94 14.48
C LYS A 283 37.56 35.50 14.30
N MET A 284 36.32 35.26 14.73
CA MET A 284 35.63 33.98 14.59
C MET A 284 35.02 33.91 13.19
N TRP A 285 35.18 32.78 12.51
CA TRP A 285 34.66 32.59 11.16
C TRP A 285 33.29 31.93 11.23
N THR A 286 32.28 32.53 10.60
CA THR A 286 30.95 31.94 10.48
C THR A 286 30.83 31.18 9.15
N PRO A 287 30.20 30.01 9.11
CA PRO A 287 29.78 29.39 7.85
C PRO A 287 28.63 30.22 7.25
N VAL A 288 28.90 30.95 6.17
CA VAL A 288 27.90 31.88 5.57
C VAL A 288 27.50 31.45 4.16
N ARG A 289 28.34 30.68 3.44
CA ARG A 289 28.07 30.34 2.04
C ARG A 289 27.04 29.21 1.96
N PRO A 290 25.82 29.43 1.43
CA PRO A 290 24.87 28.35 1.22
C PRO A 290 25.41 27.40 0.16
N TYR A 291 25.26 26.10 0.41
CA TYR A 291 25.61 25.03 -0.50
C TYR A 291 24.43 24.04 -0.52
N VAL A 292 23.69 24.03 -1.62
CA VAL A 292 22.49 23.20 -1.77
C VAL A 292 22.91 21.83 -2.27
N ILE A 293 22.57 20.78 -1.52
CA ILE A 293 22.80 19.39 -1.88
C ILE A 293 21.45 18.70 -2.06
N GLN A 294 21.28 17.97 -3.15
CA GLN A 294 20.14 17.06 -3.31
C GLN A 294 20.37 15.82 -2.43
N ASP A 295 19.40 15.43 -1.60
CA ASP A 295 19.55 14.20 -0.80
C ASP A 295 19.56 13.00 -1.76
N PHE A 296 20.73 12.37 -1.90
CA PHE A 296 20.92 11.23 -2.80
C PHE A 296 19.96 10.09 -2.47
N ASN A 297 19.65 9.86 -1.20
CA ASN A 297 18.72 8.80 -0.79
C ASN A 297 17.28 9.14 -1.21
N ALA A 298 16.88 10.40 -1.06
CA ALA A 298 15.56 10.85 -1.52
C ALA A 298 15.44 10.78 -3.04
N PHE A 299 16.49 11.19 -3.76
CA PHE A 299 16.56 11.07 -5.21
C PHE A 299 16.49 9.62 -5.67
N LEU A 300 17.27 8.73 -5.05
CA LEU A 300 17.28 7.31 -5.39
C LEU A 300 15.92 6.65 -5.09
N ALA A 301 15.33 6.97 -3.94
CA ALA A 301 13.99 6.51 -3.58
C ALA A 301 12.93 6.95 -4.62
N GLU A 302 12.94 8.22 -5.03
CA GLU A 302 12.05 8.74 -6.06
C GLU A 302 12.28 8.06 -7.42
N MET A 303 13.55 7.88 -7.82
CA MET A 303 13.90 7.19 -9.06
C MET A 303 13.40 5.76 -9.07
N LEU A 304 13.66 5.00 -8.01
CA LEU A 304 13.28 3.59 -7.92
C LEU A 304 11.77 3.39 -7.82
N SER A 305 11.04 4.33 -7.22
CA SER A 305 9.58 4.26 -7.07
C SER A 305 8.80 4.70 -8.33
N ARG A 306 9.48 4.93 -9.47
CA ARG A 306 8.80 5.28 -10.73
C ARG A 306 8.14 4.04 -11.31
N PRO A 307 6.86 4.09 -11.75
CA PRO A 307 6.15 2.91 -12.24
C PRO A 307 6.90 2.12 -13.31
N SER A 308 7.53 2.79 -14.27
CA SER A 308 8.31 2.10 -15.32
C SER A 308 9.59 1.43 -14.81
N ILE A 309 10.20 1.96 -13.76
CA ILE A 309 11.38 1.40 -13.11
C ILE A 309 10.96 0.26 -12.20
N GLU A 310 9.89 0.40 -11.44
CA GLU A 310 9.30 -0.68 -10.63
C GLU A 310 8.89 -1.86 -11.49
N GLU A 311 8.16 -1.62 -12.58
CA GLU A 311 7.84 -2.67 -13.55
C GLU A 311 9.10 -3.31 -14.15
N ALA A 312 10.15 -2.52 -14.40
CA ALA A 312 11.42 -3.06 -14.90
C ALA A 312 12.14 -3.90 -13.84
N MET A 313 12.07 -3.51 -12.56
CA MET A 313 12.59 -4.28 -11.44
C MET A 313 11.77 -5.58 -11.27
N ASP A 314 10.44 -5.50 -11.31
CA ASP A 314 9.55 -6.64 -11.21
C ASP A 314 9.73 -7.64 -12.36
N ARG A 315 9.77 -7.15 -13.61
CA ARG A 315 10.16 -7.97 -14.77
C ARG A 315 11.57 -8.54 -14.60
N GLY A 316 12.48 -7.73 -14.08
CA GLY A 316 13.85 -8.08 -13.74
C GLY A 316 13.96 -9.07 -12.58
N MET A 317 12.88 -9.38 -11.86
CA MET A 317 12.82 -10.40 -10.81
C MET A 317 12.14 -11.70 -11.29
N MET A 318 11.21 -11.63 -12.24
CA MET A 318 10.59 -12.82 -12.83
C MET A 318 11.59 -13.61 -13.70
N MET A 319 11.77 -14.91 -13.45
CA MET A 319 12.53 -15.79 -14.34
C MET A 319 11.74 -15.99 -15.63
N ASN A 320 12.37 -15.77 -16.78
CA ASN A 320 11.73 -16.07 -18.07
C ASN A 320 11.68 -17.58 -18.32
N GLU A 321 10.75 -18.00 -19.18
CA GLU A 321 10.74 -19.37 -19.70
C GLU A 321 12.09 -19.69 -20.35
N LYS A 322 12.60 -20.89 -20.02
CA LYS A 322 13.99 -21.42 -20.13
C LYS A 322 14.74 -21.21 -21.46
N TYR A 323 14.12 -20.67 -22.50
CA TYR A 323 14.65 -20.69 -23.87
C TYR A 323 15.17 -19.35 -24.38
N ARG A 324 15.00 -18.24 -23.63
CA ARG A 324 15.62 -16.95 -23.97
C ARG A 324 16.26 -16.31 -22.74
N MET A 325 17.56 -16.08 -22.82
CA MET A 325 18.32 -15.33 -21.83
C MET A 325 18.08 -13.84 -22.06
N TRP A 326 17.35 -13.18 -21.17
CA TRP A 326 17.09 -11.74 -21.23
C TRP A 326 17.98 -10.96 -20.27
N ASN A 327 18.38 -11.60 -19.17
CA ASN A 327 19.17 -11.00 -18.12
C ASN A 327 20.23 -12.00 -17.61
N ILE A 328 21.29 -11.50 -16.95
CA ILE A 328 22.40 -12.32 -16.42
C ILE A 328 21.91 -13.39 -15.44
N LYS A 329 20.82 -13.11 -14.71
CA LYS A 329 20.16 -14.05 -13.81
C LYS A 329 19.51 -15.25 -14.50
N ASP A 330 19.22 -15.14 -15.80
CA ASP A 330 18.63 -16.23 -16.60
C ASP A 330 19.70 -17.25 -17.02
N GLY A 331 20.99 -16.94 -16.78
CA GLY A 331 22.09 -17.86 -17.03
C GLY A 331 22.03 -19.07 -16.09
N THR A 332 22.25 -20.27 -16.64
CA THR A 332 22.29 -21.53 -15.87
C THR A 332 23.25 -21.46 -14.69
N VAL A 333 24.40 -20.80 -14.87
CA VAL A 333 25.38 -20.59 -13.79
C VAL A 333 24.77 -19.87 -12.60
N MET A 334 23.99 -18.80 -12.81
CA MET A 334 23.37 -18.06 -11.69
C MET A 334 22.27 -18.85 -10.99
N GLN A 335 21.63 -19.78 -11.68
CA GLN A 335 20.62 -20.69 -11.11
C GLN A 335 21.25 -21.87 -10.35
N GLU A 336 22.48 -22.23 -10.68
CA GLU A 336 23.23 -23.33 -10.07
C GLU A 336 24.09 -22.90 -8.87
N ILE A 337 24.33 -21.59 -8.68
CA ILE A 337 25.02 -21.09 -7.48
C ILE A 337 24.15 -21.42 -6.27
N LEU A 338 24.71 -22.21 -5.36
CA LEU A 338 24.09 -22.54 -4.09
C LEU A 338 24.57 -21.56 -3.00
N GLY A 339 23.66 -21.10 -2.15
CA GLY A 339 23.99 -20.38 -0.93
C GLY A 339 24.62 -21.30 0.13
N ALA A 340 25.04 -20.72 1.25
CA ALA A 340 25.64 -21.45 2.37
C ALA A 340 24.72 -22.55 2.95
N ASP A 341 23.41 -22.45 2.73
CA ASP A 341 22.40 -23.42 3.12
C ASP A 341 22.18 -24.56 2.10
N GLY A 342 22.95 -24.58 1.01
CA GLY A 342 22.84 -25.56 -0.07
C GLY A 342 21.62 -25.38 -0.97
N LYS A 343 20.88 -24.28 -0.84
CA LYS A 343 19.73 -23.94 -1.71
C LYS A 343 20.16 -22.95 -2.78
N SER A 344 19.38 -22.84 -3.87
CA SER A 344 19.64 -21.88 -4.94
C SER A 344 19.80 -20.45 -4.39
N PHE A 345 20.84 -19.76 -4.86
CA PHE A 345 21.10 -18.36 -4.56
C PHE A 345 19.98 -17.44 -5.07
N LEU A 346 19.35 -17.82 -6.18
CA LEU A 346 18.15 -17.18 -6.74
C LEU A 346 16.98 -18.17 -6.71
N ASP A 347 16.15 -18.09 -5.67
CA ASP A 347 14.92 -18.88 -5.59
C ASP A 347 13.84 -18.20 -6.46
N GLY A 348 13.89 -18.45 -7.77
CA GLY A 348 13.23 -17.71 -8.85
C GLY A 348 11.70 -17.61 -8.83
N LEU A 349 11.05 -17.99 -7.73
CA LEU A 349 9.60 -17.96 -7.54
C LEU A 349 9.14 -17.09 -6.36
N LYS A 350 10.04 -16.62 -5.49
CA LYS A 350 9.65 -15.79 -4.35
C LYS A 350 10.44 -14.48 -4.34
N ARG A 351 9.75 -13.35 -4.09
CA ARG A 351 10.37 -12.04 -3.73
C ARG A 351 11.07 -12.17 -2.36
N GLN A 352 12.02 -13.08 -2.22
CA GLN A 352 12.84 -13.21 -1.03
C GLN A 352 14.19 -12.58 -1.30
N ASP A 353 14.78 -12.00 -0.25
CA ASP A 353 16.07 -11.34 -0.28
C ASP A 353 17.16 -12.25 -0.85
N LEU A 354 18.10 -11.64 -1.60
CA LEU A 354 19.27 -12.32 -2.12
C LEU A 354 20.03 -12.99 -0.97
N ARG A 355 20.24 -14.31 -1.06
CA ARG A 355 20.95 -15.07 -0.03
C ARG A 355 22.46 -14.89 -0.18
N LEU A 356 22.99 -13.79 0.32
CA LEU A 356 24.44 -13.53 0.32
C LEU A 356 25.18 -14.68 1.04
N ALA A 357 26.21 -15.20 0.36
CA ALA A 357 27.05 -16.32 0.81
C ALA A 357 28.06 -15.91 1.88
#